data_AF-A0A7J3EF34-F1
#
_entry.id   AF-A0A7J3EF34-F1
#
_cell.length_a   1.000
_cell.length_b   1.000
_cell.length_c   1.000
_cell.angle_alpha   90.00
_cell.angle_beta   90.00
_cell.angle_gamma   90.00
#
_symmetry.space_group_name_H-M   'P 1'
#
loop_
_entity.id
_entity.type
_entity.pdbx_description
1 polymer ?
#
loop_
_entity_poly.entity_id
_entity_poly.type
_entity_poly.pdbx_seq_one_letter_code
_entity_poly.pdbx_strand_id
1 'polypeptide(L)'
;MDKSWGLNVLNALLGFFGPVDLIRGKPFEVLIATILSQHTTDVKAYEAYNRLNRRFSITPEALASAPLVEVAEAIKVAGLQWNKAKAI
;
A
#
# COMPACT_ATOMS: atom_id res chain seq x y z
N MET A 1 -24.18 24.11 -5.88
CA MET A 1 -23.45 23.83 -4.62
C MET A 1 -22.34 24.85 -4.49
N ASP A 2 -22.32 25.56 -3.37
CA ASP A 2 -21.28 26.53 -3.07
C ASP A 2 -19.95 25.80 -2.85
N LYS A 3 -18.97 26.06 -3.73
CA LYS A 3 -17.63 25.47 -3.67
C LYS A 3 -16.73 26.16 -2.61
N SER A 4 -17.17 27.28 -2.04
CA SER A 4 -16.41 28.06 -1.05
C SER A 4 -16.03 27.22 0.18
N TRP A 5 -16.94 26.37 0.64
CA TRP A 5 -16.73 25.54 1.82
C TRP A 5 -15.62 24.50 1.61
N GLY A 6 -15.61 23.82 0.46
CA GLY A 6 -14.56 22.85 0.14
C GLY A 6 -13.16 23.49 0.08
N LEU A 7 -13.08 24.72 -0.43
CA LEU A 7 -11.83 25.47 -0.46
C LEU A 7 -11.35 25.86 0.95
N ASN A 8 -12.26 26.27 1.82
CA ASN A 8 -11.94 26.61 3.22
C ASN A 8 -11.39 25.40 3.97
N VAL A 9 -11.99 24.23 3.79
CA VAL A 9 -11.51 22.97 4.38
C VAL A 9 -10.12 22.62 3.85
N LEU A 10 -9.91 22.68 2.54
CA LEU A 10 -8.61 22.40 1.92
C LEU A 10 -7.51 23.33 2.48
N ASN A 11 -7.80 24.63 2.58
CA ASN A 11 -6.85 25.61 3.10
C ASN A 11 -6.51 25.36 4.58
N ALA A 12 -7.50 25.00 5.41
CA ALA A 12 -7.27 24.65 6.80
C ALA A 12 -6.37 23.40 6.94
N LEU A 13 -6.61 22.37 6.13
CA LEU A 13 -5.80 21.16 6.11
C LEU A 13 -4.37 21.43 5.64
N LEU A 14 -4.19 22.20 4.55
CA LEU A 14 -2.86 22.57 4.04
C LEU A 14 -2.09 23.44 5.04
N GLY A 15 -2.78 24.33 5.76
CA GLY A 15 -2.16 25.16 6.80
C GLY A 15 -1.69 24.36 8.01
N PHE A 16 -2.38 23.26 8.35
CA PHE A 16 -2.04 22.42 9.50
C PHE A 16 -1.03 21.31 9.17
N PHE A 17 -1.26 20.58 8.07
CA PHE A 17 -0.45 19.40 7.68
C PHE A 17 0.68 19.73 6.69
N GLY A 18 0.63 20.90 6.04
CA GLY A 18 1.55 21.26 4.96
C GLY A 18 1.12 20.73 3.59
N PRO A 19 1.94 20.98 2.55
CA PRO A 19 1.69 20.47 1.21
C PRO A 19 1.76 18.94 1.18
N VAL A 20 0.87 18.32 0.40
CA VAL A 20 0.89 16.88 0.17
C VAL A 20 1.99 16.57 -0.84
N ASP A 21 3.04 15.88 -0.38
CA ASP A 21 4.07 15.40 -1.28
C ASP A 21 3.60 14.12 -1.98
N LEU A 22 3.30 14.24 -3.27
CA LEU A 22 2.74 13.15 -4.08
C LEU A 22 3.83 12.28 -4.72
N ILE A 23 5.08 12.31 -4.25
CA ILE A 23 6.15 11.45 -4.76
C ILE A 23 5.72 10.00 -4.55
N ARG A 24 5.17 9.42 -5.62
CA ARG A 24 4.76 8.02 -5.67
C ARG A 24 5.99 7.23 -6.07
N GLY A 25 6.30 6.19 -5.28
CA GLY A 25 7.28 5.17 -5.68
C GLY A 25 6.91 4.55 -7.03
N LYS A 26 7.71 3.59 -7.50
CA LYS A 26 7.42 2.91 -8.78
C LYS A 26 5.97 2.41 -8.80
N PRO A 27 5.20 2.62 -9.89
CA PRO A 27 3.75 2.37 -9.90
C PRO A 27 3.34 0.98 -9.39
N PHE A 28 4.11 -0.06 -9.73
CA PHE A 28 3.85 -1.42 -9.27
C PHE A 28 4.10 -1.60 -7.76
N GLU A 29 5.17 -1.02 -7.22
CA GLU A 29 5.44 -1.03 -5.78
C GLU A 29 4.30 -0.34 -5.01
N VAL A 30 3.75 0.75 -5.56
CA VAL A 30 2.58 1.45 -4.99
C VAL A 30 1.31 0.59 -5.03
N LEU A 31 1.08 -0.15 -6.13
CA LEU A 31 -0.05 -1.10 -6.21
C LEU A 31 0.06 -2.18 -5.12
N ILE A 32 1.24 -2.79 -4.96
CA ILE A 32 1.47 -3.80 -3.93
C ILE A 32 1.24 -3.21 -2.53
N ALA A 33 1.79 -2.04 -2.23
CA ALA A 33 1.55 -1.36 -0.96
C ALA A 33 0.05 -1.07 -0.72
N THR A 34 -0.68 -0.70 -1.77
CA THR A 34 -2.14 -0.44 -1.72
C THR A 34 -2.94 -1.71 -1.44
N ILE A 35 -2.58 -2.84 -2.04
CA ILE A 35 -3.23 -4.13 -1.75
C ILE A 35 -2.97 -4.53 -0.28
N LEU A 36 -1.72 -4.34 0.18
CA LEU A 36 -1.33 -4.70 1.54
C LEU A 36 -2.00 -3.85 2.63
N SER A 37 -2.31 -2.59 2.36
CA SER A 37 -2.95 -1.66 3.33
C SER A 37 -4.42 -1.95 3.61
N GLN A 38 -5.09 -2.75 2.78
CA GLN A 38 -6.50 -3.09 2.98
C GLN A 38 -6.72 -3.76 4.34
N HIS A 39 -7.64 -3.21 5.15
CA HIS A 39 -8.03 -3.73 6.46
C HIS A 39 -6.85 -3.96 7.43
N THR A 40 -5.83 -3.10 7.41
CA THR A 40 -4.70 -3.16 8.35
C THR A 40 -4.17 -1.76 8.66
N THR A 41 -3.20 -1.65 9.57
CA THR A 41 -2.53 -0.38 9.87
C THR A 41 -1.34 -0.16 8.94
N ASP A 42 -0.96 1.10 8.71
CA ASP A 42 0.19 1.45 7.86
C ASP A 42 1.49 0.76 8.32
N VAL A 43 1.69 0.67 9.64
CA VAL A 43 2.83 -0.05 10.24
C VAL A 43 2.86 -1.51 9.79
N LYS A 44 1.71 -2.20 9.80
CA LYS A 44 1.61 -3.61 9.42
C LYS A 44 1.67 -3.83 7.92
N ALA A 45 1.09 -2.92 7.14
CA ALA A 45 1.21 -2.92 5.69
C ALA A 45 2.68 -2.75 5.26
N TYR A 46 3.39 -1.79 5.86
CA TYR A 46 4.82 -1.54 5.61
C TYR A 46 5.70 -2.72 6.05
N GLU A 47 5.39 -3.32 7.21
CA GLU A 47 6.07 -4.53 7.66
C GLU A 47 5.89 -5.69 6.66
N ALA A 48 4.67 -5.92 6.17
CA ALA A 48 4.38 -6.93 5.15
C ALA A 48 5.11 -6.64 3.83
N TYR A 49 5.12 -5.39 3.37
CA TYR A 49 5.83 -4.98 2.16
C TYR A 49 7.32 -5.31 2.25
N ASN A 50 7.97 -4.95 3.36
CA ASN A 50 9.39 -5.23 3.57
C ASN A 50 9.68 -6.72 3.66
N ARG A 51 8.81 -7.51 4.29
CA ARG A 51 8.94 -8.98 4.34
C ARG A 51 8.81 -9.60 2.95
N LEU A 52 7.89 -9.10 2.12
CA LEU A 52 7.71 -9.55 0.75
C LEU A 52 8.93 -9.18 -0.12
N ASN A 53 9.40 -7.93 -0.06
CA ASN A 53 10.54 -7.43 -0.83
C ASN A 53 11.86 -8.13 -0.48
N ARG A 54 12.00 -8.62 0.76
CA ARG A 54 13.17 -9.45 1.15
C ARG A 54 13.15 -10.85 0.55
N ARG A 55 11.98 -11.37 0.15
CA ARG A 55 11.82 -12.73 -0.41
C ARG A 55 11.74 -12.71 -1.92
N PHE A 56 11.08 -11.72 -2.48
CA PHE A 56 10.83 -11.59 -3.92
C PHE A 56 11.13 -10.16 -4.36
N SER A 57 11.69 -10.01 -5.56
CA SER A 57 11.76 -8.69 -6.20
C SER A 57 10.33 -8.19 -6.44
N ILE A 58 10.03 -6.95 -6.07
CA ILE A 58 8.69 -6.35 -6.28
C ILE A 58 8.54 -5.95 -7.75
N THR A 59 8.32 -6.96 -8.59
CA THR A 59 8.10 -6.88 -10.03
C THR A 59 6.95 -7.81 -10.41
N PRO A 60 6.17 -7.49 -11.46
CA PRO A 60 5.07 -8.35 -11.90
C PRO A 60 5.51 -9.79 -12.17
N GLU A 61 6.64 -9.97 -12.84
CA GLU A 61 7.12 -11.28 -13.28
C GLU A 61 7.53 -12.16 -12.09
N ALA A 62 8.24 -11.58 -11.12
CA ALA A 62 8.69 -12.32 -9.94
C ALA A 62 7.54 -12.71 -9.02
N LEU A 63 6.56 -11.82 -8.81
CA LEU A 63 5.41 -12.10 -7.94
C LEU A 63 4.41 -13.06 -8.60
N ALA A 64 4.17 -12.94 -9.91
CA ALA A 64 3.33 -13.88 -10.66
C ALA A 64 3.90 -15.31 -10.67
N SER A 65 5.23 -15.45 -10.58
CA SER A 65 5.90 -16.75 -10.53
C SER A 65 6.11 -17.27 -9.11
N ALA A 66 5.83 -16.47 -8.08
CA ALA A 66 6.07 -16.83 -6.69
C ALA A 66 5.04 -17.86 -6.19
N PRO A 67 5.44 -18.84 -5.37
CA PRO A 67 4.48 -19.75 -4.76
C PRO A 67 3.49 -19.00 -3.86
N LEU A 68 2.18 -19.19 -4.12
CA LEU A 68 1.10 -18.49 -3.40
C LEU A 68 1.25 -18.59 -1.87
N VAL A 69 1.63 -19.76 -1.36
CA VAL A 69 1.83 -20.01 0.07
C VAL A 69 2.96 -19.16 0.64
N GLU A 70 4.04 -18.96 -0.11
CA GLU A 70 5.18 -18.16 0.34
C GLU A 70 4.87 -16.66 0.35
N VAL A 71 4.10 -16.19 -0.64
CA VAL A 71 3.57 -14.82 -0.67
C VAL A 71 2.64 -14.59 0.53
N ALA A 72 1.67 -15.49 0.76
CA ALA A 72 0.75 -15.43 1.89
C ALA A 72 1.49 -15.41 3.24
N GLU A 73 2.52 -16.25 3.39
CA GLU A 73 3.35 -16.30 4.58
C GLU A 73 4.17 -15.01 4.79
N ALA A 74 4.65 -14.39 3.70
CA ALA A 74 5.42 -13.15 3.77
C ALA A 74 4.57 -11.99 4.31
N ILE A 75 3.31 -11.95 3.89
CA ILE A 75 2.41 -10.83 4.15
C ILE A 75 1.44 -11.08 5.30
N LYS A 76 1.56 -12.23 6.00
CA LYS A 76 0.62 -12.65 7.06
C LYS A 76 0.38 -11.62 8.17
N VAL A 77 1.37 -10.78 8.45
CA VAL A 77 1.28 -9.71 9.45
C VAL A 77 0.25 -8.63 9.10
N ALA A 78 -0.12 -8.49 7.83
CA ALA A 78 -1.12 -7.54 7.36
C ALA A 78 -2.56 -8.11 7.37
N GLY A 79 -2.77 -9.37 7.78
CA GLY A 79 -4.08 -10.03 7.77
C GLY A 79 -4.64 -10.26 6.36
N LEU A 80 -5.70 -11.07 6.25
CA LEU A 80 -6.34 -11.45 4.98
C LEU A 80 -5.35 -11.99 3.93
N GLN A 81 -4.29 -12.66 4.39
CA GLN A 81 -3.11 -12.97 3.58
C GLN A 81 -3.41 -13.82 2.36
N TRP A 82 -4.37 -14.73 2.44
CA TRP A 82 -4.76 -15.56 1.29
C TRP A 82 -5.49 -14.76 0.21
N ASN A 83 -6.32 -13.79 0.60
CA ASN A 83 -7.01 -12.94 -0.37
C ASN A 83 -6.04 -11.94 -0.99
N LYS A 84 -5.16 -11.35 -0.18
CA LYS A 84 -4.12 -10.44 -0.65
C LYS A 84 -3.11 -11.14 -1.55
N ALA A 85 -2.64 -12.34 -1.19
CA ALA A 85 -1.68 -13.11 -1.97
C ALA A 85 -2.24 -13.61 -3.31
N LYS A 86 -3.56 -13.76 -3.45
CA LYS A 86 -4.20 -14.08 -4.74
C LYS A 86 -4.39 -12.84 -5.64
N ALA A 87 -4.47 -11.67 -5.04
CA ALA A 87 -4.62 -10.40 -5.74
C ALA A 87 -3.28 -9.82 -6.19
N ILE A 88 -2.22 -10.11 -5.43
CA ILE A 88 -0.81 -9.91 -5.78
C ILE A 88 -0.40 -10.97 -6.81
#